data_AF-A0A965LA20-F1
#
_entry.id   AF-A0A965LA20-F1
#
_cell.length_a   1.000
_cell.length_b   1.000
_cell.length_c   1.000
_cell.angle_alpha   90.00
_cell.angle_beta   90.00
_cell.angle_gamma   90.00
#
_symmetry.space_group_name_H-M   'P 1'
#
loop_
_entity.id
_entity.type
_entity.pdbx_description
1 polymer ?
#
loop_
_entity_poly.entity_id
_entity_poly.type
_entity_poly.pdbx_seq_one_letter_code
_entity_poly.pdbx_strand_id
1 'polypeptide(L)'
;MQRLDDLAQASYLTIKYMTQKETHNGWTNYATWRVNLEIVDGTTWNSDDTTFEDIHSLKEYIKDFVETCVLEQGDSKQSLLLDYATAFLSDVNYYEIAQSVAESNPSLITGKDTQDGELLINQD
;
A
#
# COMPACT_ATOMS: atom_id res chain seq x y z
N MET A 1 11.59 -30.68 34.94
CA MET A 1 10.38 -30.29 34.18
C MET A 1 10.22 -28.77 34.21
N GLN A 2 9.81 -28.13 35.31
CA GLN A 2 9.58 -26.68 35.44
C GLN A 2 10.54 -25.75 34.67
N ARG A 3 11.86 -25.90 34.88
CA ARG A 3 12.88 -25.03 34.25
C ARG A 3 12.95 -25.12 32.72
N LEU A 4 12.57 -26.26 32.13
CA LEU A 4 12.58 -26.42 30.67
C LEU A 4 11.33 -25.77 30.05
N ASP A 5 10.20 -25.83 30.76
CA ASP A 5 8.94 -25.20 30.35
C ASP A 5 9.05 -23.66 30.42
N ASP A 6 9.70 -23.12 31.45
CA ASP A 6 9.95 -21.68 31.60
C ASP A 6 10.84 -21.13 30.47
N LEU A 7 11.87 -21.88 30.06
CA LEU A 7 12.77 -21.51 28.97
C LEU A 7 12.05 -21.55 27.61
N ALA A 8 11.22 -22.56 27.38
CA ALA A 8 10.42 -22.66 26.16
C ALA A 8 9.40 -21.52 26.06
N GLN A 9 8.74 -21.18 27.17
CA GLN A 9 7.80 -20.05 27.23
C GLN A 9 8.50 -18.71 27.02
N ALA A 10 9.68 -18.52 27.61
CA ALA A 10 10.49 -17.32 27.41
C ALA A 10 10.97 -17.18 25.95
N SER A 11 11.44 -18.26 25.32
CA SER A 11 11.80 -18.26 23.90
C SER A 11 10.61 -18.00 22.99
N TYR A 12 9.45 -18.59 23.26
CA TYR A 12 8.23 -18.35 22.49
C TYR A 12 7.78 -16.89 22.59
N LEU A 13 7.79 -16.31 23.79
CA LEU A 13 7.46 -14.90 23.99
C LEU A 13 8.46 -14.01 23.26
N THR A 14 9.77 -14.22 23.43
CA THR A 14 10.81 -13.42 22.76
C THR A 14 10.67 -13.48 21.24
N ILE A 15 10.49 -14.68 20.66
CA ILE A 15 10.27 -14.82 19.21
C ILE A 15 8.97 -14.13 18.80
N LYS A 16 7.86 -14.36 19.51
CA LYS A 16 6.56 -13.74 19.23
C LYS A 16 6.63 -12.21 19.24
N TYR A 17 7.32 -11.62 20.22
CA TYR A 17 7.54 -10.18 20.32
C TYR A 17 8.45 -9.67 19.20
N MET A 18 9.49 -10.40 18.83
CA MET A 18 10.37 -10.04 17.70
C MET A 18 9.71 -10.23 16.33
N THR A 19 8.69 -11.09 16.21
CA THR A 19 7.91 -11.30 14.97
C THR A 19 6.64 -10.46 14.87
N GLN A 20 6.30 -9.62 15.87
CA GLN A 20 5.39 -8.51 15.61
C GLN A 20 6.14 -7.55 14.68
N LYS A 21 5.96 -7.76 13.37
CA LYS A 21 6.32 -6.79 12.34
C LYS A 21 5.89 -5.43 12.88
N GLU A 22 6.82 -4.50 13.06
CA GLU A 22 6.54 -3.16 13.58
C GLU A 22 5.59 -2.45 12.62
N THR A 23 4.29 -2.74 12.74
CA THR A 23 3.26 -2.13 11.90
C THR A 23 3.05 -0.74 12.44
N HIS A 24 3.18 0.27 11.59
CA HIS A 24 2.97 1.66 11.99
C HIS A 24 1.48 1.96 11.84
N ASN A 25 0.74 1.86 12.95
CA ASN A 25 -0.72 2.04 12.96
C ASN A 25 -1.44 1.13 11.93
N GLY A 26 -1.02 -0.12 11.83
CA GLY A 26 -1.60 -1.11 10.90
C GLY A 26 -0.94 -1.17 9.52
N TRP A 27 -0.03 -0.26 9.18
CA TRP A 27 0.67 -0.23 7.89
C TRP A 27 2.02 -0.94 7.94
N THR A 28 2.49 -1.49 6.81
CA THR A 28 3.73 -2.29 6.77
C THR A 28 5.00 -1.52 7.14
N ASN A 29 5.01 -0.19 6.99
CA ASN A 29 6.13 0.67 7.37
C ASN A 29 5.67 2.12 7.62
N TYR A 30 6.55 2.94 8.18
CA TYR A 30 6.27 4.32 8.54
C TYR A 30 5.99 5.23 7.34
N ALA A 31 6.73 5.07 6.24
CA ALA A 31 6.55 5.87 5.03
C ALA A 31 5.17 5.65 4.42
N THR A 32 4.73 4.39 4.30
CA THR A 32 3.40 4.01 3.83
C THR A 32 2.30 4.63 4.68
N TRP A 33 2.41 4.54 6.02
CA TRP A 33 1.43 5.16 6.91
C TRP A 33 1.35 6.68 6.73
N ARG A 34 2.49 7.37 6.70
CA ARG A 34 2.51 8.84 6.58
C ARG A 34 2.00 9.31 5.24
N VAL A 35 2.39 8.67 4.13
CA VAL A 35 1.88 9.03 2.80
C VAL A 35 0.38 8.79 2.71
N ASN A 36 -0.11 7.67 3.26
CA ASN A 36 -1.55 7.45 3.33
C ASN A 36 -2.25 8.57 4.10
N LEU A 37 -1.84 8.83 5.34
CA LEU A 37 -2.51 9.79 6.22
C LEU A 37 -2.50 11.23 5.68
N GLU A 38 -1.38 11.67 5.09
CA GLU A 38 -1.15 13.09 4.81
C GLU A 38 -1.53 13.50 3.37
N ILE A 39 -1.56 12.54 2.44
CA ILE A 39 -1.72 12.83 1.00
C ILE A 39 -2.91 12.08 0.40
N VAL A 40 -3.08 10.79 0.73
CA VAL A 40 -4.06 9.93 0.06
C VAL A 40 -5.41 9.92 0.79
N ASP A 41 -5.40 9.85 2.11
CA ASP A 41 -6.59 9.88 2.95
C ASP A 41 -7.28 11.25 2.82
N GLY A 42 -8.62 11.23 2.76
CA GLY A 42 -9.43 12.42 2.48
C GLY A 42 -9.44 12.88 1.01
N THR A 43 -8.67 12.27 0.11
CA THR A 43 -8.79 12.53 -1.33
C THR A 43 -10.01 11.79 -1.91
N THR A 44 -10.78 12.47 -2.75
CA THR A 44 -11.90 11.87 -3.49
C THR A 44 -11.38 11.17 -4.75
N TRP A 45 -11.45 9.84 -4.79
CA TRP A 45 -10.92 9.04 -5.90
C TRP A 45 -11.95 8.75 -7.00
N ASN A 46 -13.24 8.97 -6.73
CA ASN A 46 -14.36 8.59 -7.61
C ASN A 46 -15.06 9.77 -8.28
N SER A 47 -14.43 10.94 -8.39
CA SER A 47 -15.11 12.18 -8.80
C SER A 47 -15.29 12.38 -10.31
N ASP A 48 -14.56 11.67 -11.17
CA ASP A 48 -14.45 12.08 -12.59
C ASP A 48 -14.42 10.89 -13.58
N ASP A 49 -15.38 9.96 -13.49
CA ASP A 49 -15.44 8.73 -14.32
C ASP A 49 -14.14 7.90 -14.34
N THR A 50 -13.22 8.20 -13.42
CA THR A 50 -11.91 7.60 -13.36
C THR A 50 -12.04 6.23 -12.73
N THR A 51 -11.79 5.21 -13.55
CA THR A 51 -11.72 3.83 -13.12
C THR A 51 -10.42 3.22 -13.65
N PHE A 52 -9.96 2.20 -12.94
CA PHE A 52 -8.73 1.49 -13.21
C PHE A 52 -9.06 0.06 -13.61
N GLU A 53 -8.28 -0.49 -14.53
CA GLU A 53 -8.44 -1.87 -14.97
C GLU A 53 -8.19 -2.83 -13.80
N ASP A 54 -7.13 -2.59 -13.04
CA ASP A 54 -6.70 -3.44 -11.94
C ASP A 54 -6.05 -2.64 -10.80
N ILE A 55 -5.65 -3.35 -9.75
CA ILE A 55 -4.97 -2.76 -8.59
C ILE A 55 -3.60 -2.18 -8.96
N HIS A 56 -2.94 -2.72 -9.99
CA HIS A 56 -1.63 -2.25 -10.44
C HIS A 56 -1.74 -0.86 -11.06
N SER A 57 -2.75 -0.65 -11.89
CA SER A 57 -3.06 0.62 -12.55
C SER A 57 -3.42 1.70 -11.53
N LEU A 58 -4.24 1.36 -10.53
CA LEU A 58 -4.54 2.27 -9.40
C LEU A 58 -3.27 2.60 -8.60
N LYS A 59 -2.40 1.62 -8.37
CA LYS A 59 -1.13 1.80 -7.65
C LYS A 59 -0.18 2.75 -8.38
N GLU A 60 -0.02 2.62 -9.69
CA GLU A 60 0.79 3.56 -10.49
C GLU A 60 0.20 4.97 -10.44
N TYR A 61 -1.12 5.10 -10.59
CA TYR A 61 -1.79 6.40 -10.48
C TYR A 61 -1.58 7.08 -9.12
N ILE A 62 -1.74 6.32 -8.02
CA ILE A 62 -1.51 6.86 -6.66
C ILE A 62 -0.05 7.25 -6.48
N LYS A 63 0.90 6.45 -6.99
CA LYS A 63 2.32 6.76 -6.91
C LYS A 63 2.62 8.08 -7.63
N ASP A 64 2.15 8.24 -8.86
CA ASP A 64 2.36 9.45 -9.65
C ASP A 64 1.70 10.67 -8.98
N PHE A 65 0.48 10.52 -8.48
CA PHE A 65 -0.22 11.56 -7.71
C PHE A 65 0.60 12.02 -6.50
N VAL A 66 1.09 11.07 -5.68
CA VAL A 66 1.90 11.37 -4.50
C VAL A 66 3.22 12.04 -4.89
N GLU A 67 3.92 11.52 -5.91
CA GLU A 67 5.18 12.10 -6.38
C GLU A 67 4.97 13.53 -6.90
N THR A 68 3.92 13.78 -7.68
CA THR A 68 3.56 15.15 -8.11
C THR A 68 3.26 16.05 -6.91
N CYS A 69 2.44 15.61 -5.95
CA CYS A 69 2.11 16.40 -4.76
C CYS A 69 3.33 16.81 -3.95
N VAL A 70 4.36 15.96 -3.86
CA VAL A 70 5.55 16.19 -3.02
C VAL A 70 6.67 16.87 -3.78
N LEU A 71 6.98 16.40 -5.00
CA LEU A 71 8.20 16.77 -5.73
C LEU A 71 8.03 18.02 -6.60
N GLU A 72 6.80 18.37 -6.98
CA GLU A 72 6.53 19.59 -7.77
C GLU A 72 6.31 20.83 -6.89
N GLN A 73 6.61 20.72 -5.59
CA GLN A 73 6.58 21.85 -4.66
C GLN A 73 7.87 22.68 -4.78
N GLY A 74 7.84 23.74 -5.61
CA GLY A 74 8.86 24.78 -5.66
C GLY A 74 9.72 24.84 -6.94
N ASP A 75 10.53 25.90 -7.06
CA ASP A 75 11.24 26.23 -8.32
C ASP A 75 12.57 25.48 -8.52
N SER A 76 13.11 24.81 -7.51
CA SER A 76 14.44 24.18 -7.58
C SER A 76 14.36 22.68 -7.82
N LYS A 77 14.52 22.25 -9.08
CA LYS A 77 14.47 20.84 -9.52
C LYS A 77 15.61 19.95 -8.98
N GLN A 78 16.55 20.48 -8.21
CA GLN A 78 17.72 19.76 -7.68
C GLN A 78 18.12 20.37 -6.34
N SER A 79 17.49 19.90 -5.25
CA SER A 79 17.79 20.36 -3.90
C SER A 79 17.93 19.16 -2.96
N LEU A 80 18.71 19.32 -1.88
CA LEU A 80 18.82 18.30 -0.84
C LEU A 80 17.45 17.88 -0.28
N LEU A 81 16.50 18.81 -0.22
CA LEU A 81 15.13 18.52 0.18
C LEU A 81 14.46 17.53 -0.79
N LEU A 82 14.64 17.72 -2.10
CA LEU A 82 14.12 16.81 -3.12
C LEU A 82 14.74 15.43 -3.01
N ASP A 83 16.03 15.34 -2.71
CA ASP A 83 16.71 14.05 -2.51
C ASP A 83 16.15 13.31 -1.29
N TYR A 84 15.94 14.01 -0.17
CA TYR A 84 15.30 13.43 1.02
C TYR A 84 13.86 12.99 0.75
N ALA A 85 13.08 13.81 0.04
CA ALA A 85 11.71 13.49 -0.32
C ALA A 85 11.65 12.25 -1.22
N THR A 86 12.49 12.20 -2.25
CA THR A 86 12.58 11.05 -3.17
C THR A 86 12.99 9.77 -2.42
N ALA A 87 13.99 9.87 -1.52
CA ALA A 87 14.41 8.74 -0.70
C ALA A 87 13.27 8.25 0.21
N PHE A 88 12.55 9.16 0.86
CA PHE A 88 11.40 8.79 1.69
C PHE A 88 10.27 8.11 0.90
N LEU A 89 9.95 8.65 -0.28
CA LEU A 89 8.92 8.07 -1.15
C LEU A 89 9.32 6.69 -1.72
N SER A 90 10.62 6.40 -1.82
CA SER A 90 11.10 5.10 -2.28
C SER A 90 10.82 3.94 -1.31
N ASP A 91 10.60 4.24 -0.03
CA ASP A 91 10.24 3.25 1.00
C ASP A 91 8.72 2.98 1.08
N VAL A 92 7.90 3.72 0.33
CA VAL A 92 6.43 3.61 0.40
C VAL A 92 5.94 2.34 -0.30
N ASN A 93 5.09 1.58 0.39
CA ASN A 93 4.38 0.45 -0.19
C ASN A 93 3.09 0.92 -0.90
N TYR A 94 3.21 1.41 -2.14
CA TYR A 94 2.07 1.93 -2.90
C TYR A 94 1.00 0.87 -3.20
N TYR A 95 1.33 -0.41 -3.24
CA TYR A 95 0.33 -1.47 -3.41
C TYR A 95 -0.63 -1.56 -2.23
N GLU A 96 -0.12 -1.44 -1.00
CA GLU A 96 -0.94 -1.48 0.21
C GLU A 96 -1.86 -0.26 0.29
N ILE A 97 -1.37 0.91 -0.12
CA ILE A 97 -2.20 2.11 -0.24
C ILE A 97 -3.30 1.90 -1.30
N ALA A 98 -2.96 1.39 -2.48
CA ALA A 98 -3.94 1.11 -3.54
C ALA A 98 -5.01 0.11 -3.08
N GLN A 99 -4.63 -0.93 -2.32
CA GLN A 99 -5.58 -1.88 -1.73
C GLN A 99 -6.54 -1.17 -0.78
N SER A 100 -6.03 -0.37 0.16
CA SER A 100 -6.86 0.41 1.09
C SER A 100 -7.84 1.36 0.37
N VAL A 101 -7.38 2.02 -0.70
CA VAL A 101 -8.21 2.90 -1.52
C VAL A 101 -9.30 2.11 -2.27
N ALA A 102 -8.95 0.99 -2.89
CA ALA A 102 -9.89 0.13 -3.61
C ALA A 102 -10.93 -0.51 -2.69
N GLU A 103 -10.53 -0.96 -1.50
CA GLU A 103 -11.43 -1.49 -0.47
C GLU A 103 -12.45 -0.44 -0.02
N SER A 104 -12.00 0.82 0.14
CA SER A 104 -12.87 1.94 0.51
C SER A 104 -13.75 2.42 -0.66
N ASN A 105 -13.35 2.14 -1.90
CA ASN A 105 -14.02 2.59 -3.12
C ASN A 105 -14.17 1.43 -4.13
N PRO A 106 -15.08 0.46 -3.89
CA PRO A 106 -15.16 -0.77 -4.69
C PRO A 106 -15.49 -0.59 -6.17
N SER A 107 -15.95 0.59 -6.59
CA SER A 107 -16.24 0.93 -7.99
C SER A 107 -15.03 1.43 -8.77
N LEU A 108 -13.89 1.69 -8.13
CA LEU A 108 -12.69 2.20 -8.80
C LEU A 108 -12.04 1.17 -9.71
N ILE A 109 -12.18 -0.13 -9.41
CA ILE A 109 -11.59 -1.20 -10.21
C ILE A 109 -12.69 -1.87 -11.04
N THR A 110 -12.57 -1.79 -12.37
CA THR A 110 -13.57 -2.32 -13.31
C THR A 110 -13.22 -3.71 -13.82
N GLY A 111 -11.93 -4.07 -13.86
CA GLY A 111 -11.47 -5.43 -14.04
C GLY A 111 -11.56 -6.18 -12.71
N LYS A 112 -12.76 -6.60 -12.33
CA LYS A 112 -12.84 -7.79 -11.46
C LYS A 112 -12.25 -8.93 -12.27
N ASP A 113 -11.26 -9.62 -11.74
CA ASP A 113 -10.79 -10.89 -12.29
C ASP A 113 -12.00 -11.76 -12.65
N THR A 114 -12.35 -11.83 -13.94
CA THR A 114 -13.25 -12.82 -14.50
C THR A 114 -12.49 -14.14 -14.56
N GLN A 115 -12.16 -14.68 -13.40
CA GLN A 115 -11.96 -16.11 -13.22
C GLN A 115 -13.19 -16.69 -12.54
N ASP A 116 -14.30 -16.71 -13.27
CA ASP A 116 -15.38 -17.66 -13.00
C ASP A 116 -16.25 -17.84 -14.26
N GLY A 117 -16.13 -19.04 -14.86
CA GLY A 117 -17.22 -19.70 -15.58
C GLY A 117 -17.40 -19.42 -17.07
N GLU A 118 -16.68 -20.15 -17.94
CA GLU A 118 -17.28 -21.21 -18.78
C GLU A 118 -16.23 -21.81 -19.73
N LEU A 119 -15.95 -23.09 -19.54
CA LEU A 119 -15.34 -23.94 -20.57
C LEU A 119 -16.34 -24.06 -21.72
N LEU A 120 -16.13 -23.31 -22.80
CA LEU A 120 -16.75 -23.63 -24.09
C LEU A 120 -16.09 -24.88 -24.65
N ILE A 121 -16.55 -26.05 -24.19
CA ILE A 121 -16.41 -27.28 -24.96
C ILE A 121 -17.27 -27.13 -26.21
N ASN A 122 -16.59 -26.88 -27.32
CA ASN A 122 -17.15 -26.81 -28.66
C ASN A 122 -18.02 -28.05 -28.92
N GLN A 123 -19.28 -27.83 -29.29
CA GLN A 123 -20.11 -28.86 -29.89
C GLN A 123 -19.81 -28.92 -31.38
N ASP A 124 -19.14 -29.99 -31.80
CA ASP A 124 -19.26 -30.56 -33.15
C ASP A 124 -20.28 -31.73 -33.09
#